data_AF-A0A9D5JH87-F1
#
_entry.id   AF-A0A9D5JH87-F1
#
_cell.length_a   1.000
_cell.length_b   1.000
_cell.length_c   1.000
_cell.angle_alpha   90.00
_cell.angle_beta   90.00
_cell.angle_gamma   90.00
#
_symmetry.space_group_name_H-M   'P 1'
#
loop_
_entity.id
_entity.type
_entity.pdbx_description
1 polymer ?
#
loop_
_entity_poly.entity_id
_entity_poly.type
_entity_poly.pdbx_seq_one_letter_code
_entity_poly.pdbx_strand_id
1 'polypeptide(L)'
;LGRYQTTRTGDDYKQAGDRYRAIDDRERNDLIANLVGSLKQCETHIQQRMVWHFWNADEDYGRRVAEGVGVDLDKAKTLPPLEGKPMPGQSRASSTYSDGSSESGSGGKPNGTRRSTVPASSSE
;
A
#
# COMPACT_ATOMS: atom_id res chain seq x y z
N LEU A 1 19.80 6.82 -18.99
CA LEU A 1 18.82 7.58 -18.17
C LEU A 1 18.02 6.60 -17.35
N GLY A 2 18.40 6.39 -16.09
CA GLY A 2 17.73 5.46 -15.18
C GLY A 2 16.33 5.96 -14.81
N ARG A 3 15.34 5.07 -14.85
CA ARG A 3 13.97 5.39 -14.45
C ARG A 3 13.98 5.42 -12.93
N TYR A 4 14.00 6.61 -12.34
CA TYR A 4 13.80 6.76 -10.90
C TYR A 4 12.40 6.25 -10.57
N GLN A 5 12.30 4.98 -10.17
CA GLN A 5 11.11 4.48 -9.47
C GLN A 5 11.08 5.27 -8.17
N THR A 6 10.10 6.14 -7.98
CA THR A 6 9.90 6.89 -6.74
C THR A 6 9.59 5.89 -5.63
N THR A 7 10.64 5.38 -4.96
CA THR A 7 10.59 4.38 -3.88
C THR A 7 10.06 4.93 -2.55
N ARG A 8 9.38 6.07 -2.58
CA ARG A 8 8.60 6.60 -1.45
C ARG A 8 7.14 6.57 -1.83
N THR A 9 6.55 5.38 -1.87
CA THR A 9 5.10 5.20 -1.72
C THR A 9 4.74 5.59 -0.28
N GLY A 10 4.85 6.88 0.03
CA GLY A 10 4.28 7.44 1.24
C GLY A 10 2.78 7.37 1.07
N ASP A 11 2.14 6.48 1.83
CA ASP A 11 0.70 6.29 1.97
C ASP A 11 -0.16 7.02 0.93
N ASP A 12 -0.44 6.36 -0.21
CA ASP A 12 -1.19 6.90 -1.36
C ASP A 12 -2.54 7.52 -0.96
N TYR A 13 -3.05 7.18 0.22
CA TYR A 13 -4.35 7.56 0.74
C TYR A 13 -4.30 8.75 1.69
N LYS A 14 -3.18 8.95 2.39
CA LYS A 14 -3.04 10.01 3.39
C LYS A 14 -3.26 11.40 2.78
N GLN A 15 -2.60 11.69 1.67
CA GLN A 15 -2.73 12.99 1.01
C GLN A 15 -4.15 13.20 0.48
N ALA A 16 -4.77 12.16 -0.08
CA ALA A 16 -6.13 12.23 -0.59
C ALA A 16 -7.15 12.49 0.52
N GLY A 17 -7.01 11.80 1.66
CA GLY A 17 -7.85 12.00 2.84
C GLY A 17 -7.67 13.39 3.45
N ASP A 18 -6.43 13.85 3.59
CA ASP A 18 -6.12 15.18 4.12
C ASP A 18 -6.72 16.28 3.22
N ARG A 19 -6.68 16.09 1.89
CA ARG A 19 -7.33 17.01 0.94
C ARG A 19 -8.86 17.01 1.08
N TYR A 20 -9.48 15.84 1.21
CA TYR A 20 -10.93 15.72 1.38
C TYR A 20 -11.44 16.41 2.64
N ARG A 21 -10.70 16.28 3.75
CA ARG A 21 -11.01 16.95 5.02
C ARG A 21 -10.78 18.46 5.00
N ALA A 22 -9.86 18.93 4.16
CA ALA A 22 -9.50 20.35 4.07
C ALA A 22 -10.45 21.21 3.22
N ILE A 23 -11.22 20.60 2.31
CA ILE A 23 -12.23 21.34 1.51
C ILE A 23 -13.53 21.49 2.30
N ASP A 24 -14.27 22.56 2.01
CA ASP A 24 -15.53 22.86 2.68
C ASP A 24 -16.66 21.90 2.27
N ASP A 25 -17.75 21.90 3.04
CA ASP A 25 -18.85 20.95 2.85
C ASP A 25 -19.54 21.10 1.50
N ARG A 26 -19.62 22.31 0.94
CA ARG A 26 -20.23 22.55 -0.37
C ARG A 26 -19.36 21.96 -1.46
N GLU A 27 -18.07 22.30 -1.47
CA GLU A 27 -17.11 21.74 -2.42
C GLU A 27 -17.04 20.20 -2.32
N ARG A 28 -17.13 19.68 -1.09
CA ARG A 28 -17.18 18.25 -0.83
C ARG A 28 -18.45 17.61 -1.41
N ASN A 29 -19.61 18.24 -1.26
CA ASN A 29 -20.86 17.75 -1.86
C ASN A 29 -20.78 17.72 -3.39
N ASP A 30 -20.24 18.78 -4.00
CA ASP A 30 -20.07 18.87 -5.44
C ASP A 30 -19.07 17.82 -5.96
N LEU A 31 -17.97 17.58 -5.23
CA LEU A 31 -17.02 16.51 -5.51
C LEU A 31 -17.68 15.13 -5.51
N ILE A 32 -18.45 14.82 -4.46
CA ILE A 32 -19.16 13.54 -4.34
C ILE A 32 -20.17 13.39 -5.49
N ALA A 33 -20.95 14.42 -5.79
CA ALA A 33 -21.95 14.39 -6.86
C ALA A 33 -21.31 14.09 -8.23
N ASN A 34 -20.19 14.76 -8.54
CA ASN A 34 -19.45 14.55 -9.79
C ASN A 34 -18.90 13.12 -9.89
N LEU A 35 -18.28 12.62 -8.81
CA LEU A 35 -17.74 11.27 -8.77
C LEU A 35 -18.82 10.21 -8.93
N VAL A 36 -19.93 10.36 -8.22
CA VAL A 36 -21.09 9.45 -8.33
C VAL A 36 -21.64 9.46 -9.75
N GLY A 37 -21.78 10.63 -10.37
CA GLY A 37 -22.25 10.78 -11.75
C GLY A 37 -21.38 10.01 -12.74
N SER A 38 -20.06 10.14 -12.63
CA SER A 38 -19.11 9.42 -13.49
C SER A 38 -19.07 7.92 -13.20
N LEU A 39 -19.03 7.51 -11.93
CA LEU A 39 -18.87 6.11 -11.54
C LEU A 39 -20.09 5.24 -11.85
N LYS A 40 -21.29 5.82 -11.86
CA LYS A 40 -22.52 5.09 -12.25
C LYS A 40 -22.48 4.53 -13.66
N GLN A 41 -21.65 5.08 -14.53
CA GLN A 41 -21.49 4.62 -15.91
C GLN A 41 -20.46 3.49 -16.05
N CYS A 42 -19.67 3.23 -15.00
CA CYS A 42 -18.64 2.19 -15.01
C CYS A 42 -19.23 0.83 -14.62
N GLU A 43 -18.49 -0.24 -14.92
CA GLU A 43 -18.83 -1.59 -14.45
C GLU A 43 -18.74 -1.71 -12.92
N THR A 44 -19.55 -2.61 -12.35
CA THR A 44 -19.68 -2.81 -10.90
C THR A 44 -18.33 -3.09 -10.21
N HIS A 45 -17.44 -3.84 -10.85
CA HIS A 45 -16.13 -4.16 -10.27
C HIS A 45 -15.23 -2.91 -10.13
N ILE A 46 -15.35 -1.96 -11.06
CA ILE A 46 -14.64 -0.66 -11.03
C ILE A 46 -15.24 0.20 -9.92
N GLN A 47 -16.57 0.26 -9.83
CA GLN A 47 -17.26 1.02 -8.79
C GLN A 47 -16.83 0.54 -7.38
N GLN A 48 -16.88 -0.77 -7.13
CA GLN A 48 -16.44 -1.37 -5.87
C GLN A 48 -14.97 -1.07 -5.57
N ARG A 49 -14.09 -1.14 -6.58
CA ARG A 49 -12.68 -0.83 -6.43
C ARG A 49 -12.44 0.63 -6.06
N MET A 50 -13.16 1.55 -6.69
CA MET A 50 -13.05 2.98 -6.40
C MET A 50 -13.56 3.31 -5.00
N VAL A 51 -14.69 2.71 -4.57
CA VAL A 51 -15.18 2.82 -3.20
C VAL A 51 -14.13 2.33 -2.20
N TRP A 52 -13.46 1.21 -2.47
CA TRP A 52 -12.37 0.72 -1.63
C TRP A 52 -11.23 1.74 -1.52
N HIS A 53 -10.82 2.38 -2.62
CA HIS A 53 -9.78 3.41 -2.57
C HIS A 53 -10.20 4.64 -1.76
N PHE A 54 -11.43 5.12 -1.95
CA PHE A 54 -11.93 6.28 -1.21
C PHE A 54 -12.10 5.99 0.28
N TRP A 55 -12.54 4.78 0.65
CA TRP A 55 -12.61 4.35 2.05
C TRP A 55 -11.25 4.39 2.75
N ASN A 56 -10.19 3.94 2.06
CA ASN A 56 -8.84 3.99 2.63
C ASN A 56 -8.28 5.41 2.71
N ALA A 57 -8.77 6.35 1.91
CA ALA A 57 -8.44 7.78 2.04
C ALA A 57 -9.17 8.43 3.21
N ASP A 58 -10.49 8.22 3.30
CA ASP A 58 -11.34 8.71 4.39
C ASP A 58 -12.65 7.91 4.45
N GLU A 59 -13.09 7.56 5.66
CA GLU A 59 -14.28 6.72 5.87
C GLU A 59 -15.58 7.41 5.42
N ASP A 60 -15.73 8.73 5.64
CA ASP A 60 -16.89 9.49 5.17
C ASP A 60 -16.88 9.55 3.63
N TYR A 61 -15.70 9.76 3.05
CA TYR A 61 -15.56 9.81 1.60
C TYR A 61 -15.99 8.49 0.94
N GLY A 62 -15.44 7.35 1.39
CA GLY A 62 -15.80 6.03 0.86
C GLY A 62 -17.29 5.72 1.03
N ARG A 63 -17.86 5.99 2.21
CA ARG A 63 -19.29 5.77 2.48
C ARG A 63 -20.18 6.56 1.54
N ARG A 64 -19.93 7.86 1.39
CA ARG A 64 -20.77 8.75 0.57
C ARG A 64 -20.74 8.39 -0.91
N VAL A 65 -19.58 7.97 -1.43
CA VAL A 65 -19.48 7.47 -2.81
C VAL A 65 -20.21 6.13 -2.97
N ALA A 66 -20.08 5.21 -2.01
CA ALA A 66 -20.78 3.92 -2.03
C ALA A 66 -22.31 4.10 -2.06
N GLU A 67 -22.84 4.94 -1.18
CA GLU A 67 -24.26 5.28 -1.12
C GLU A 67 -24.74 5.92 -2.43
N GLY A 68 -23.98 6.89 -2.96
CA GLY A 68 -24.36 7.59 -4.18
C GLY A 68 -24.41 6.68 -5.41
N VAL A 69 -23.46 5.76 -5.55
CA VAL A 69 -23.38 4.81 -6.69
C VAL A 69 -24.31 3.60 -6.48
N GLY A 70 -24.66 3.25 -5.24
CA GLY A 70 -25.50 2.10 -4.91
C GLY A 70 -24.71 0.80 -4.75
N VAL A 71 -23.47 0.89 -4.28
CA VAL A 71 -22.58 -0.26 -4.05
C VAL A 71 -22.57 -0.63 -2.57
N ASP A 72 -22.56 -1.93 -2.30
CA ASP A 72 -22.36 -2.48 -0.96
C ASP A 72 -20.94 -2.18 -0.46
N LEU A 73 -20.85 -1.32 0.56
CA LEU A 73 -19.59 -0.87 1.14
C LEU A 73 -18.80 -2.03 1.77
N ASP A 74 -19.48 -3.01 2.37
CA ASP A 74 -18.79 -4.14 3.01
C ASP A 74 -18.17 -5.06 1.97
N LYS A 75 -18.85 -5.29 0.84
CA LYS A 75 -18.23 -5.98 -0.30
C LYS A 75 -17.00 -5.24 -0.80
N ALA A 76 -17.07 -3.92 -0.96
CA ALA A 76 -15.94 -3.13 -1.41
C ALA A 76 -14.74 -3.27 -0.45
N LYS A 77 -14.96 -3.18 0.86
CA LYS A 77 -13.91 -3.30 1.91
C LYS A 77 -13.15 -4.62 1.91
N THR A 78 -13.81 -5.71 1.51
CA THR A 78 -13.17 -7.04 1.45
C THR A 78 -12.17 -7.21 0.30
N LEU A 79 -12.11 -6.27 -0.64
CA LEU A 79 -11.20 -6.38 -1.79
C LEU A 79 -9.73 -6.35 -1.33
N PRO A 80 -8.90 -7.28 -1.83
CA PRO A 80 -7.47 -7.26 -1.52
C PRO A 80 -6.80 -6.05 -2.22
N PRO A 81 -5.63 -5.59 -1.72
CA PRO A 81 -4.80 -4.64 -2.43
C PRO A 81 -4.50 -5.09 -3.86
N LEU A 82 -4.25 -4.13 -4.75
CA LEU A 82 -3.86 -4.43 -6.13
C LEU A 82 -2.55 -5.23 -6.15
N GLU A 83 -2.40 -6.07 -7.18
CA GLU A 83 -1.25 -6.95 -7.32
C GLU A 83 0.06 -6.15 -7.23
N GLY A 84 0.97 -6.65 -6.39
CA GLY A 84 2.26 -6.04 -6.16
C GLY A 84 2.21 -4.72 -5.38
N LYS A 85 1.06 -4.21 -4.92
CA LYS A 85 0.96 -3.04 -4.03
C LYS A 85 0.76 -3.47 -2.56
N PRO A 86 1.36 -2.77 -1.58
CA PRO A 86 1.13 -3.07 -0.18
C PRO A 86 -0.30 -2.69 0.21
N MET A 87 -0.73 -3.16 1.38
CA MET A 87 -1.96 -2.68 1.99
C MET A 87 -1.85 -1.17 2.30
N PRO A 88 -2.93 -0.39 2.18
CA PRO A 88 -2.97 1.00 2.62
C PRO A 88 -2.41 1.15 4.05
N GLY A 89 -1.56 2.16 4.29
CA GLY A 89 -0.86 2.33 5.56
C GLY A 89 0.36 1.43 5.80
N GLN A 90 0.63 0.41 4.97
CA GLN A 90 1.88 -0.36 5.03
C GLN A 90 2.95 0.20 4.08
N SER A 91 4.17 0.33 4.59
CA SER A 91 5.35 0.62 3.76
C SER A 91 5.69 -0.59 2.90
N ARG A 92 6.01 -0.38 1.61
CA ARG A 92 6.64 -1.42 0.80
C ARG A 92 7.99 -1.77 1.43
N ALA A 93 8.24 -3.06 1.68
CA ALA A 93 9.63 -3.50 1.85
C ALA A 93 10.37 -3.22 0.54
N SER A 94 11.30 -2.26 0.56
CA SER A 94 12.24 -1.92 -0.53
C SER A 94 13.00 -3.15 -1.04
N SER A 95 13.60 -3.26 -2.23
CA SER A 95 13.82 -2.41 -3.40
C SER A 95 13.99 -3.34 -4.61
N THR A 96 13.22 -3.23 -5.69
CA THR A 96 13.58 -3.91 -6.94
C THR A 96 14.39 -2.96 -7.81
N TYR A 97 15.69 -2.97 -7.55
CA TYR A 97 16.72 -2.53 -8.48
C TYR A 97 16.61 -3.44 -9.71
N SER A 98 16.32 -2.88 -10.88
CA SER A 98 16.37 -3.63 -12.14
C SER A 98 17.22 -2.86 -13.13
N ASP A 99 18.54 -2.90 -12.90
CA ASP A 99 19.56 -2.95 -13.94
C ASP A 99 20.93 -3.32 -13.29
N GLY A 100 21.41 -4.54 -13.53
CA GLY A 100 22.83 -4.93 -13.42
C GLY A 100 23.36 -5.46 -12.06
N SER A 101 23.56 -6.79 -12.00
CA SER A 101 24.32 -7.59 -11.02
C SER A 101 23.75 -7.84 -9.61
N SER A 102 23.05 -8.96 -9.47
CA SER A 102 23.21 -9.85 -8.32
C SER A 102 24.11 -11.01 -8.73
N GLU A 103 25.34 -11.11 -8.19
CA GLU A 103 26.09 -12.37 -8.27
C GLU A 103 25.49 -13.38 -7.29
N SER A 104 25.05 -14.51 -7.83
CA SER A 104 24.58 -15.67 -7.08
C SER A 104 25.76 -16.58 -6.73
N GLY A 105 25.84 -16.99 -5.46
CA GLY A 105 26.79 -17.99 -4.98
C GLY A 105 26.14 -18.88 -3.92
N SER A 106 25.41 -19.90 -4.38
CA SER A 106 24.89 -21.02 -3.59
C SER A 106 26.03 -21.93 -3.09
N GLY A 107 25.94 -22.44 -1.86
CA GLY A 107 26.86 -23.48 -1.35
C GLY A 107 26.49 -23.96 0.06
N GLY A 108 26.03 -25.21 0.16
CA GLY A 108 25.37 -25.82 1.33
C GLY A 108 26.19 -26.02 2.62
N LYS A 109 25.44 -26.23 3.71
CA LYS A 109 25.82 -26.77 5.05
C LYS A 109 26.49 -28.17 4.94
N PRO A 110 27.34 -28.68 5.90
CA PRO A 110 26.88 -29.08 7.25
C PRO A 110 27.91 -29.15 8.44
N ASN A 111 27.33 -29.05 9.65
CA ASN A 111 27.59 -29.67 10.98
C ASN A 111 28.96 -30.34 11.34
N GLY A 112 29.51 -30.08 12.55
CA GLY A 112 30.49 -30.98 13.21
C GLY A 112 31.41 -30.44 14.33
N THR A 113 30.94 -30.45 15.58
CA THR A 113 31.58 -31.08 16.79
C THR A 113 33.08 -30.89 17.16
N ARG A 114 33.29 -30.35 18.40
CA ARG A 114 34.21 -30.72 19.54
C ARG A 114 35.50 -29.93 19.90
N ARG A 115 35.51 -29.53 21.19
CA ARG A 115 36.56 -29.58 22.26
C ARG A 115 37.82 -28.71 22.11
N SER A 116 38.05 -27.76 23.02
CA SER A 116 38.70 -27.88 24.36
C SER A 116 40.21 -27.64 24.28
N THR A 117 40.68 -26.55 24.89
CA THR A 117 41.61 -26.50 26.05
C THR A 117 42.14 -25.07 26.28
N VAL A 118 41.95 -24.55 27.50
CA VAL A 118 42.77 -23.51 28.18
C VAL A 118 44.17 -24.10 28.51
N PRO A 119 45.26 -23.36 28.86
CA PRO A 119 45.28 -22.34 29.94
C PRO A 119 46.35 -21.20 29.87
N ALA A 120 46.35 -20.37 30.94
CA ALA A 120 47.50 -19.64 31.56
C ALA A 120 48.07 -18.40 30.81
N SER A 121 48.59 -17.32 31.41
CA SER A 121 48.79 -16.80 32.78
C SER A 121 49.41 -15.39 32.65
N SER A 122 49.32 -14.56 33.72
CA SER A 122 50.20 -13.42 34.07
C SER A 122 50.07 -12.12 33.25
N SER A 123 49.63 -11.00 33.82
CA SER A 123 50.37 -10.05 34.68
C SER A 123 51.47 -9.28 33.93
N GLU A 124 51.19 -8.01 33.61
CA GLU A 124 51.96 -6.82 33.99
C GLU A 124 51.15 -5.55 33.67
#